data_AF-A0A1G0NIC2-F1
#
_entry.id   AF-A0A1G0NIC2-F1
#
_cell.length_a   1.000
_cell.length_b   1.000
_cell.length_c   1.000
_cell.angle_alpha   90.00
_cell.angle_beta   90.00
_cell.angle_gamma   90.00
#
_symmetry.space_group_name_H-M   'P 1'
#
loop_
_entity.id
_entity.type
_entity.pdbx_description
1 polymer ?
#
loop_
_entity_poly.entity_id
_entity_poly.type
_entity_poly.pdbx_seq_one_letter_code
_entity_poly.pdbx_strand_id
1 'polypeptide(L)'
;MSQPQRDALWDMIDGVLVVNLDNRPDRWQDVQNRTAGFIPVHKLHRLSATLGAELPGFGVPPWFRGRKRDKTWAGRAGCTLSHRAAIEHARQQGWRTVLILEDDIELEVALADVLAALPAALQASDWDVCYLGFTDPVSPYHTLADLPAGHSLCAVTGCSTTHAYLLRDSTYDRLLEKLPTACTIWPWIS
;
A
#
# COMPACT_ATOMS: atom_id res chain seq x y z
N MET A 1 -6.96 2.83 25.59
CA MET A 1 -7.64 2.44 24.33
C MET A 1 -8.65 1.36 24.63
N SER A 2 -9.91 1.52 24.21
CA SER A 2 -10.91 0.47 24.42
C SER A 2 -10.77 -0.57 23.31
N GLN A 3 -10.81 -1.86 23.67
CA GLN A 3 -10.86 -3.00 22.75
C GLN A 3 -11.81 -2.82 21.54
N PRO A 4 -13.05 -2.29 21.71
CA PRO A 4 -14.08 -2.29 20.65
C PRO A 4 -13.74 -1.45 19.41
N GLN A 5 -12.98 -0.37 19.57
CA GLN A 5 -12.65 0.53 18.45
C GLN A 5 -11.56 -0.06 17.55
N ARG A 6 -10.66 -0.90 18.09
CA ARG A 6 -9.71 -1.67 17.28
C ARG A 6 -10.43 -2.71 16.45
N ASP A 7 -11.39 -3.37 17.08
CA ASP A 7 -12.15 -4.45 16.45
C ASP A 7 -12.90 -3.91 15.22
N ALA A 8 -13.48 -2.71 15.31
CA ALA A 8 -14.18 -2.08 14.18
C ALA A 8 -13.32 -1.86 12.93
N LEU A 9 -12.04 -1.51 13.07
CA LEU A 9 -11.14 -1.37 11.92
C LEU A 9 -10.85 -2.74 11.29
N TRP A 10 -10.52 -3.73 12.11
CA TRP A 10 -10.15 -5.06 11.63
C TRP A 10 -11.34 -5.87 11.13
N ASP A 11 -12.56 -5.55 11.58
CA ASP A 11 -13.81 -6.06 11.03
C ASP A 11 -14.07 -5.55 9.60
N MET A 12 -13.61 -4.33 9.29
CA MET A 12 -13.73 -3.74 7.96
C MET A 12 -12.67 -4.25 6.97
N ILE A 13 -11.49 -4.64 7.44
CA ILE A 13 -10.36 -5.09 6.61
C ILE A 13 -10.39 -6.61 6.49
N ASP A 14 -10.56 -7.16 5.29
CA ASP A 14 -10.61 -8.61 5.10
C ASP A 14 -9.23 -9.26 5.24
N GLY A 15 -8.19 -8.62 4.69
CA GLY A 15 -6.82 -9.08 4.74
C GLY A 15 -5.79 -7.95 4.66
N VAL A 16 -4.58 -8.25 5.13
CA VAL A 16 -3.41 -7.37 5.09
C VAL A 16 -2.34 -8.05 4.24
N LEU A 17 -1.87 -7.37 3.20
CA LEU A 17 -0.78 -7.83 2.33
C LEU A 17 0.46 -7.01 2.58
N VAL A 18 1.55 -7.67 2.93
CA VAL A 18 2.88 -7.05 3.04
C VAL A 18 3.70 -7.43 1.81
N VAL A 19 4.02 -6.43 1.00
CA VAL A 19 4.89 -6.55 -0.17
C VAL A 19 6.33 -6.65 0.31
N ASN A 20 6.94 -7.83 0.14
CA ASN A 20 8.28 -8.14 0.65
C ASN A 20 9.08 -8.94 -0.38
N LEU A 21 10.34 -8.56 -0.62
CA LEU A 21 11.23 -9.32 -1.50
C LEU A 21 11.59 -10.68 -0.88
N ASP A 22 11.64 -11.74 -1.68
CA ASP A 22 11.98 -13.09 -1.22
C ASP A 22 13.36 -13.19 -0.58
N ASN A 23 14.30 -12.33 -1.00
CA ASN A 23 15.64 -12.25 -0.44
C ASN A 23 15.75 -11.35 0.80
N ARG A 24 14.63 -10.84 1.35
CA ARG A 24 14.56 -10.02 2.57
C ARG A 24 13.71 -10.67 3.69
N PRO A 25 14.06 -11.88 4.14
CA PRO A 25 13.37 -12.51 5.27
C PRO A 25 13.56 -11.72 6.58
N ASP A 26 14.66 -10.95 6.68
CA ASP A 26 14.92 -10.04 7.81
C ASP A 26 13.85 -8.96 7.94
N ARG A 27 13.42 -8.35 6.82
CA ARG A 27 12.36 -7.34 6.82
C ARG A 27 11.00 -7.95 7.12
N TRP A 28 10.73 -9.13 6.59
CA TRP A 28 9.50 -9.84 6.92
C TRP A 28 9.39 -10.11 8.43
N GLN A 29 10.47 -10.59 9.05
CA GLN A 29 10.51 -10.80 10.50
C GLN A 29 10.35 -9.49 11.28
N ASP A 30 10.93 -8.39 10.81
CA ASP A 30 10.77 -7.06 11.43
C ASP A 30 9.31 -6.59 11.38
N VAL A 31 8.63 -6.72 10.23
CA VAL A 31 7.19 -6.41 10.11
C VAL A 31 6.37 -7.26 11.07
N GLN A 32 6.61 -8.57 11.14
CA GLN A 32 5.91 -9.46 12.07
C GLN A 32 6.09 -9.02 13.53
N ASN A 33 7.31 -8.62 13.91
CA ASN A 33 7.60 -8.17 15.27
C ASN A 33 6.92 -6.83 15.58
N ARG A 34 6.99 -5.85 14.67
CA ARG A 34 6.41 -4.51 14.85
C ARG A 34 4.88 -4.54 14.87
N THR A 35 4.28 -5.45 14.11
CA THR A 35 2.82 -5.57 14.00
C THR A 35 2.22 -6.54 14.99
N ALA A 36 3.04 -7.23 15.79
CA ALA A 36 2.60 -8.21 16.79
C ALA A 36 1.65 -7.57 17.82
N GLY A 37 0.48 -8.18 18.01
CA GLY A 37 -0.55 -7.67 18.92
C GLY A 37 -1.30 -6.44 18.41
N PHE A 38 -0.95 -5.93 17.23
CA PHE A 38 -1.65 -4.83 16.56
C PHE A 38 -2.47 -5.31 15.37
N ILE A 39 -1.83 -6.03 14.44
CA ILE A 39 -2.51 -6.66 13.29
C ILE A 39 -2.91 -8.09 13.69
N PRO A 40 -4.17 -8.51 13.48
CA PRO A 40 -4.58 -9.89 13.71
C PRO A 40 -3.75 -10.86 12.85
N VAL A 41 -3.09 -11.82 13.50
CA VAL A 41 -2.16 -12.75 12.84
C VAL A 41 -2.79 -13.48 11.65
N HIS A 42 -4.06 -13.83 11.74
CA HIS A 42 -4.79 -14.54 10.67
C HIS A 42 -5.13 -13.66 9.46
N LYS A 43 -5.05 -12.33 9.57
CA LYS A 43 -5.23 -11.38 8.47
C LYS A 43 -3.89 -10.96 7.85
N LEU A 44 -2.75 -11.24 8.48
CA LEU A 44 -1.45 -10.80 8.00
C LEU A 44 -0.85 -11.81 7.02
N HIS A 45 -0.69 -11.40 5.76
CA HIS A 45 -0.18 -12.22 4.68
C HIS A 45 1.05 -11.58 4.05
N ARG A 46 2.10 -12.37 3.85
CA ARG A 46 3.26 -11.97 3.06
C ARG A 46 2.98 -12.19 1.58
N LEU A 47 3.29 -11.20 0.75
CA LEU A 47 3.25 -11.28 -0.70
C LEU A 47 4.66 -11.09 -1.27
N SER A 48 5.09 -11.98 -2.15
CA SER A 48 6.37 -11.87 -2.85
C SER A 48 6.40 -10.64 -3.76
N ALA A 49 7.30 -9.72 -3.47
CA ALA A 49 7.54 -8.53 -4.27
C ALA A 49 8.35 -8.86 -5.54
N THR A 50 8.13 -8.07 -6.59
CA THR A 50 8.87 -8.13 -7.83
C THR A 50 10.20 -7.39 -7.70
N LEU A 51 11.33 -8.09 -7.87
CA LEU A 51 12.63 -7.44 -8.01
C LEU A 51 12.78 -6.90 -9.43
N GLY A 52 12.65 -5.57 -9.61
CA GLY A 52 12.64 -4.99 -10.95
C GLY A 52 13.93 -5.17 -11.76
N ALA A 53 15.06 -5.48 -11.11
CA ALA A 53 16.31 -5.82 -11.79
C ALA A 53 16.28 -7.21 -12.47
N GLU A 54 15.30 -8.05 -12.14
CA GLU A 54 15.09 -9.37 -12.75
C GLU A 54 14.02 -9.35 -13.84
N LEU A 55 13.39 -8.18 -14.08
CA LEU A 55 12.37 -8.05 -15.11
C LEU A 55 12.97 -8.15 -16.52
N PRO A 56 12.29 -8.85 -17.46
CA PRO A 56 12.73 -8.93 -18.85
C PRO A 56 12.91 -7.53 -19.45
N GLY A 57 14.06 -7.29 -20.11
CA GLY A 57 14.38 -5.99 -20.72
C GLY A 57 15.10 -5.01 -19.79
N PHE A 58 15.29 -5.34 -18.51
CA PHE A 58 16.20 -4.57 -17.65
C PHE A 58 17.61 -4.53 -18.26
N GLY A 59 18.22 -3.35 -18.28
CA GLY A 59 19.55 -3.14 -18.85
C GLY A 59 19.59 -3.01 -20.39
N VAL A 60 18.46 -3.10 -21.08
CA VAL A 60 18.37 -3.05 -22.55
C VAL A 60 17.88 -1.66 -23.05
N PRO A 61 18.44 -1.09 -24.12
CA PRO A 61 17.89 0.10 -24.79
C PRO A 61 16.47 -0.10 -25.34
N PRO A 62 15.65 0.96 -25.49
CA PRO A 62 15.99 2.38 -25.27
C PRO A 62 15.92 2.81 -23.79
N TRP A 63 15.33 1.97 -22.94
CA TRP A 63 14.99 2.30 -21.54
C TRP A 63 16.21 2.42 -20.63
N PHE A 64 17.24 1.62 -20.89
CA PHE A 64 18.45 1.58 -20.07
C PHE A 64 19.69 1.93 -20.88
N ARG A 65 20.63 2.63 -20.25
CA ARG A 65 21.86 3.13 -20.87
C ARG A 65 23.09 2.94 -19.97
N GLY A 66 23.02 2.01 -19.02
CA GLY A 66 24.09 1.71 -18.07
C GLY A 66 24.33 2.84 -17.05
N ARG A 67 23.28 3.60 -16.71
CA ARG A 67 23.40 4.77 -15.81
C ARG A 67 23.01 4.39 -14.39
N LYS A 68 23.47 5.18 -13.41
CA LYS A 68 23.10 4.99 -11.99
C LYS A 68 21.58 4.97 -11.77
N ARG A 69 20.83 5.76 -12.54
CA ARG A 69 19.36 5.87 -12.44
C ARG A 69 18.62 4.61 -12.93
N ASP A 70 19.27 3.72 -13.69
CA ASP A 70 18.67 2.48 -14.21
C ASP A 70 18.17 1.60 -13.06
N LYS A 71 18.93 1.52 -11.95
CA LYS A 71 18.53 0.79 -10.74
C LYS A 71 17.32 1.41 -10.05
N THR A 72 17.24 2.74 -9.99
CA THR A 72 16.08 3.45 -9.43
C THR A 72 14.83 3.18 -10.26
N TRP A 73 14.96 3.17 -11.59
CA TRP A 73 13.86 2.86 -12.50
C TRP A 73 13.39 1.41 -12.38
N ALA A 74 14.34 0.46 -12.28
CA ALA A 74 14.01 -0.92 -11.96
C ALA A 74 13.29 -1.04 -10.62
N GLY A 75 13.74 -0.34 -9.57
CA GLY A 75 13.05 -0.31 -8.29
C GLY A 75 11.59 0.16 -8.40
N ARG A 76 11.34 1.24 -9.16
CA ARG A 76 9.98 1.74 -9.43
C ARG A 76 9.14 0.72 -10.17
N ALA A 77 9.69 0.06 -11.19
CA ALA A 77 9.03 -1.01 -11.92
C ALA A 77 8.62 -2.18 -11.01
N GLY A 78 9.55 -2.63 -10.17
CA GLY A 78 9.31 -3.68 -9.18
C GLY A 78 8.21 -3.30 -8.19
N CYS A 79 8.26 -2.09 -7.64
CA CYS A 79 7.21 -1.56 -6.77
C CYS A 79 5.84 -1.57 -7.49
N THR A 80 5.72 -0.96 -8.67
CA THR A 80 4.45 -0.92 -9.42
C THR A 80 3.86 -2.31 -9.67
N LEU A 81 4.68 -3.28 -10.10
CA LEU A 81 4.21 -4.64 -10.37
C LEU A 81 3.88 -5.41 -9.09
N SER A 82 4.57 -5.14 -7.98
CA SER A 82 4.25 -5.74 -6.68
C SER A 82 2.91 -5.27 -6.14
N HIS A 83 2.62 -3.98 -6.27
CA HIS A 83 1.32 -3.42 -5.89
C HIS A 83 0.20 -3.95 -6.80
N ARG A 84 0.45 -4.07 -8.11
CA ARG A 84 -0.48 -4.76 -9.02
C ARG A 84 -0.76 -6.19 -8.54
N ALA A 85 0.27 -6.97 -8.21
CA ALA A 85 0.11 -8.34 -7.74
C ALA A 85 -0.70 -8.41 -6.42
N ALA A 86 -0.54 -7.43 -5.53
CA ALA A 86 -1.34 -7.34 -4.31
C ALA A 86 -2.83 -7.13 -4.60
N ILE A 87 -3.15 -6.26 -5.56
CA ILE A 87 -4.54 -6.03 -6.01
C ILE A 87 -5.11 -7.29 -6.68
N GLU A 88 -4.32 -7.97 -7.52
CA GLU A 88 -4.73 -9.24 -8.14
C GLU A 88 -5.00 -10.32 -7.09
N HIS A 89 -4.15 -10.43 -6.07
CA HIS A 89 -4.33 -11.36 -4.96
C HIS A 89 -5.60 -11.05 -4.17
N ALA A 90 -5.81 -9.79 -3.76
CA ALA A 90 -7.00 -9.39 -3.03
C ALA A 90 -8.28 -9.68 -3.83
N ARG A 91 -8.27 -9.42 -5.15
CA ARG A 91 -9.37 -9.77 -6.05
C ARG A 91 -9.63 -11.27 -6.11
N GLN A 92 -8.58 -12.10 -6.20
CA GLN A 92 -8.70 -13.57 -6.22
C GLN A 92 -9.26 -14.13 -4.92
N GLN A 93 -8.96 -13.50 -3.77
CA GLN A 93 -9.53 -13.87 -2.47
C GLN A 93 -10.98 -13.37 -2.28
N GLY A 94 -11.47 -12.50 -3.16
CA GLY A 94 -12.79 -11.87 -3.01
C GLY A 94 -12.86 -10.89 -1.84
N TRP A 95 -11.73 -10.30 -1.43
CA TRP A 95 -11.67 -9.33 -0.35
C TRP A 95 -12.25 -7.98 -0.78
N ARG A 96 -13.22 -7.49 -0.02
CA ARG A 96 -13.86 -6.18 -0.22
C ARG A 96 -12.94 -5.04 0.16
N THR A 97 -12.20 -5.19 1.26
CA THR A 97 -11.21 -4.20 1.70
C THR A 97 -9.90 -4.88 2.04
N VAL A 98 -8.82 -4.44 1.41
CA VAL A 98 -7.46 -4.90 1.70
C VAL A 98 -6.60 -3.75 2.23
N LEU A 99 -5.78 -4.02 3.23
CA LEU A 99 -4.67 -3.16 3.63
C LEU A 99 -3.40 -3.64 2.93
N ILE A 100 -2.76 -2.78 2.14
CA ILE A 100 -1.50 -3.10 1.47
C ILE A 100 -0.38 -2.30 2.12
N LEU A 101 0.69 -2.99 2.51
CA LEU A 101 1.85 -2.46 3.21
C LEU A 101 3.14 -2.79 2.45
N GLU A 102 4.12 -1.90 2.47
CA GLU A 102 5.51 -2.22 2.15
C GLU A 102 6.22 -2.82 3.37
N ASP A 103 7.35 -3.51 3.16
CA ASP A 103 8.07 -4.20 4.23
C ASP A 103 8.96 -3.30 5.11
N ASP A 104 9.05 -2.02 4.79
CA ASP A 104 9.81 -1.00 5.52
C ASP A 104 8.91 0.08 6.13
N ILE A 105 7.64 -0.23 6.36
CA ILE A 105 6.74 0.63 7.14
C ILE A 105 7.28 0.92 8.54
N GLU A 106 7.00 2.14 9.00
CA GLU A 106 7.22 2.56 10.38
C GLU A 106 5.87 2.86 11.03
N LEU A 107 5.70 2.43 12.29
CA LEU A 107 4.50 2.68 13.06
C LEU A 107 4.71 3.92 13.92
N GLU A 108 3.90 4.94 13.69
CA GLU A 108 3.91 6.17 14.48
C GLU A 108 3.26 5.92 15.86
N VAL A 109 3.68 6.66 16.89
CA VAL A 109 3.25 6.45 18.28
C VAL A 109 1.74 6.63 18.47
N ALA A 110 1.14 7.62 17.81
CA ALA A 110 -0.29 7.89 17.81
C ALA A 110 -1.09 7.07 16.80
N LEU A 111 -0.45 6.18 16.02
CA LEU A 111 -1.13 5.35 15.01
C LEU A 111 -2.33 4.61 15.60
N ALA A 112 -2.19 4.07 16.82
CA ALA A 112 -3.27 3.35 17.47
C ALA A 112 -4.50 4.25 17.72
N ASP A 113 -4.29 5.48 18.19
CA ASP A 113 -5.38 6.42 18.44
C ASP A 113 -6.03 6.90 17.14
N VAL A 114 -5.21 7.16 16.11
CA VAL A 114 -5.68 7.53 14.76
C VAL A 114 -6.54 6.41 14.16
N LEU A 115 -6.06 5.17 14.20
CA LEU A 115 -6.76 4.01 13.66
C LEU A 115 -8.04 3.65 14.43
N ALA A 116 -8.14 4.02 15.72
CA ALA A 116 -9.38 3.84 16.49
C ALA A 116 -10.50 4.79 16.03
N ALA A 117 -10.16 5.98 15.52
CA ALA A 117 -11.13 6.95 15.01
C ALA A 117 -11.42 6.80 13.51
N LEU A 118 -10.48 6.19 12.77
CA LEU A 118 -10.55 6.08 11.31
C LEU A 118 -11.83 5.39 10.79
N PRO A 119 -12.35 4.28 11.36
CA PRO A 119 -13.55 3.63 10.84
C PRO A 119 -14.76 4.55 10.79
N ALA A 120 -14.98 5.36 11.84
CA ALA A 120 -16.09 6.31 11.88
C ALA A 120 -15.93 7.43 10.84
N ALA A 121 -14.70 7.93 10.66
CA ALA A 121 -14.40 8.95 9.66
C ALA A 121 -14.60 8.42 8.22
N LEU A 122 -14.19 7.18 7.97
CA LEU A 122 -14.38 6.50 6.69
C LEU A 122 -15.84 6.16 6.41
N GLN A 123 -16.63 5.78 7.41
CA GLN A 123 -18.08 5.54 7.25
C GLN A 123 -18.84 6.82 6.90
N ALA A 124 -18.34 7.98 7.31
CA ALA A 124 -18.93 9.29 7.01
C ALA A 124 -18.54 9.84 5.62
N SER A 125 -17.67 9.14 4.88
CA SER A 125 -17.12 9.58 3.60
C SER A 125 -17.29 8.51 2.54
N ASP A 126 -17.45 8.89 1.27
CA ASP A 126 -17.25 7.94 0.18
C ASP A 126 -15.75 7.88 -0.16
N TRP A 127 -15.16 6.69 -0.06
CA TRP A 127 -13.72 6.52 -0.19
C TRP A 127 -13.40 5.21 -0.89
N ASP A 128 -12.59 5.23 -1.92
CA ASP A 128 -12.20 4.01 -2.63
C ASP A 128 -10.76 3.56 -2.28
N VAL A 129 -9.93 4.54 -1.94
CA VAL A 129 -8.54 4.40 -1.54
C VAL A 129 -8.33 5.30 -0.33
N CYS A 130 -7.70 4.78 0.73
CA CYS A 130 -7.29 5.58 1.88
C CYS A 130 -5.81 5.32 2.19
N TYR A 131 -4.97 6.31 1.91
CA TYR A 131 -3.57 6.30 2.32
C TYR A 131 -3.48 6.56 3.83
N LEU A 132 -2.70 5.75 4.55
CA LEU A 132 -2.47 5.92 6.00
C LEU A 132 -1.34 6.90 6.31
N GLY A 133 -0.71 7.43 5.26
CA GLY A 133 0.25 8.52 5.25
C GLY A 133 0.58 8.86 3.79
N PHE A 134 1.05 10.07 3.52
CA PHE A 134 1.48 10.46 2.17
C PHE A 134 2.46 11.65 2.21
N THR A 135 3.20 11.83 1.12
CA THR A 135 4.03 13.02 0.90
C THR A 135 3.56 13.75 -0.34
N ASP A 136 4.01 15.00 -0.50
CA ASP A 136 3.82 15.81 -1.70
C ASP A 136 2.34 15.87 -2.18
N PRO A 137 1.38 16.24 -1.30
CA PRO A 137 -0.01 16.36 -1.71
C PRO A 137 -0.18 17.44 -2.78
N VAL A 138 -0.97 17.12 -3.79
CA VAL A 138 -1.38 18.05 -4.84
C VAL A 138 -2.59 18.84 -4.36
N SER A 139 -2.47 20.16 -4.35
CA SER A 139 -3.57 21.08 -4.03
C SER A 139 -4.59 21.15 -5.18
N PRO A 140 -5.91 21.28 -4.91
CA PRO A 140 -6.53 21.41 -3.60
C PRO A 140 -6.71 20.06 -2.88
N TYR A 141 -6.67 20.12 -1.55
CA TYR A 141 -7.10 19.04 -0.66
C TYR A 141 -8.06 19.58 0.39
N HIS A 142 -8.97 18.73 0.86
CA HIS A 142 -10.02 19.11 1.81
C HIS A 142 -10.00 18.20 3.03
N THR A 143 -9.99 18.79 4.22
CA THR A 143 -10.16 18.03 5.46
C THR A 143 -11.57 17.47 5.52
N LEU A 144 -11.69 16.14 5.62
CA LEU A 144 -12.94 15.41 5.77
C LEU A 144 -13.29 15.19 7.25
N ALA A 145 -12.28 14.95 8.08
CA ALA A 145 -12.44 14.75 9.52
C ALA A 145 -11.16 15.07 10.28
N ASP A 146 -11.30 15.55 11.50
CA ASP A 146 -10.21 15.61 12.47
C ASP A 146 -10.00 14.22 13.09
N LEU A 147 -8.74 13.82 13.21
CA LEU A 147 -8.32 12.57 13.85
C LEU A 147 -7.49 12.90 15.11
N PRO A 148 -7.35 11.94 16.04
CA PRO A 148 -6.55 12.15 17.25
C PRO A 148 -5.10 12.58 16.98
N ALA A 149 -4.46 13.12 18.03
CA ALA A 149 -3.06 13.55 18.01
C ALA A 149 -2.70 14.56 16.91
N GLY A 150 -3.64 15.42 16.52
CA GLY A 150 -3.41 16.46 15.52
C GLY A 150 -3.36 15.96 14.07
N HIS A 151 -3.84 14.73 13.83
CA HIS A 151 -3.97 14.19 12.48
C HIS A 151 -5.31 14.60 11.87
N SER A 152 -5.43 14.48 10.55
CA SER A 152 -6.68 14.72 9.83
C SER A 152 -6.82 13.72 8.70
N LEU A 153 -8.07 13.32 8.41
CA LEU A 153 -8.41 12.64 7.18
C LEU A 153 -8.65 13.69 6.10
N CYS A 154 -7.94 13.60 4.98
CA CYS A 154 -8.03 14.56 3.88
C CYS A 154 -8.42 13.87 2.58
N ALA A 155 -9.32 14.49 1.81
CA ALA A 155 -9.51 14.19 0.40
C ALA A 155 -8.40 14.87 -0.41
N VAL A 156 -7.61 14.08 -1.15
CA VAL A 156 -6.51 14.55 -1.98
C VAL A 156 -6.78 14.25 -3.46
N THR A 157 -6.35 15.13 -4.35
CA THR A 157 -6.44 14.92 -5.82
C THR A 157 -5.23 14.18 -6.38
N GLY A 158 -4.13 14.16 -5.62
CA GLY A 158 -2.93 13.39 -5.90
C GLY A 158 -1.96 13.52 -4.73
N CYS A 159 -1.14 12.49 -4.52
CA CYS A 159 -0.05 12.48 -3.56
C CYS A 159 0.99 11.44 -3.98
N SER A 160 2.16 11.49 -3.37
CA SER A 160 3.20 10.47 -3.53
C SER A 160 3.16 9.52 -2.35
N THR A 161 3.12 8.21 -2.63
CA THR A 161 3.57 7.07 -1.80
C THR A 161 2.72 5.82 -2.04
N THR A 162 3.25 4.66 -1.66
CA THR A 162 2.55 3.36 -1.64
C THR A 162 2.82 2.56 -0.36
N HIS A 163 3.47 3.13 0.65
CA HIS A 163 3.93 2.40 1.84
C HIS A 163 2.80 1.75 2.66
N ALA A 164 1.64 2.41 2.79
CA ALA A 164 0.49 1.89 3.52
C ALA A 164 -0.83 2.51 3.02
N TYR A 165 -1.75 1.68 2.51
CA TYR A 165 -3.07 2.14 2.08
C TYR A 165 -4.12 1.05 2.14
N LEU A 166 -5.35 1.47 2.43
CA LEU A 166 -6.56 0.68 2.27
C LEU A 166 -7.08 0.82 0.84
N LEU A 167 -7.59 -0.28 0.30
CA LEU A 167 -8.16 -0.34 -1.04
C LEU A 167 -9.47 -1.11 -1.03
N ARG A 168 -10.52 -0.53 -1.63
CA ARG A 168 -11.81 -1.21 -1.85
C ARG A 168 -11.85 -1.94 -3.19
N ASP A 169 -12.57 -3.07 -3.20
CA ASP A 169 -12.83 -3.90 -4.37
C ASP A 169 -13.46 -3.14 -5.54
N SER A 170 -14.25 -2.11 -5.24
CA SER A 170 -14.82 -1.15 -6.19
C SER A 170 -13.80 -0.57 -7.18
N THR A 171 -12.51 -0.57 -6.83
CA THR A 171 -11.44 -0.03 -7.69
C THR A 171 -10.55 -1.06 -8.35
N TYR A 172 -10.60 -2.33 -7.94
CA TYR A 172 -9.59 -3.33 -8.34
C TYR A 172 -9.49 -3.42 -9.87
N ASP A 173 -10.61 -3.61 -10.56
CA ASP A 173 -10.59 -3.79 -12.02
C ASP A 173 -10.09 -2.54 -12.75
N ARG A 174 -10.51 -1.34 -12.32
CA ARG A 174 -10.03 -0.07 -12.91
C ARG A 174 -8.53 0.14 -12.70
N LEU A 175 -8.00 -0.23 -11.53
CA LEU A 175 -6.57 -0.15 -11.26
C LEU A 175 -5.79 -1.19 -12.05
N LEU A 176 -6.27 -2.44 -12.10
CA LEU A 176 -5.64 -3.51 -12.87
C LEU A 176 -5.68 -3.28 -14.40
N GLU A 177 -6.66 -2.53 -14.90
CA GLU A 177 -6.67 -2.09 -16.30
C GLU A 177 -5.60 -1.02 -16.57
N LYS A 178 -5.41 -0.08 -15.64
CA LYS A 178 -4.50 1.07 -15.80
C LYS A 178 -3.05 0.78 -15.45
N LEU A 179 -2.82 -0.13 -14.52
CA LEU A 179 -1.48 -0.54 -14.09
C LEU A 179 -0.82 -1.40 -15.17
N PRO A 180 0.49 -1.28 -15.37
CA PRO A 180 1.21 -2.06 -16.37
C PRO A 180 1.32 -3.53 -15.95
N THR A 181 1.57 -4.40 -16.92
CA THR A 181 2.04 -5.77 -16.69
C THR A 181 3.55 -5.82 -16.86
N ALA A 182 4.18 -6.96 -16.56
CA ALA A 182 5.61 -7.15 -16.83
C ALA A 182 6.00 -6.87 -18.29
N CYS A 183 5.09 -7.08 -19.25
CA CYS A 183 5.33 -6.82 -20.67
C CYS A 183 5.25 -5.32 -21.03
N THR A 184 4.50 -4.52 -20.27
CA THR A 184 4.23 -3.10 -20.57
C THR A 184 4.86 -2.14 -19.57
N ILE A 185 5.66 -2.64 -18.62
CA ILE A 185 6.21 -1.85 -17.52
C ILE A 185 7.20 -0.77 -17.98
N TRP A 186 8.11 -1.07 -18.91
CA TRP A 186 9.13 -0.10 -19.30
C TRP A 186 8.59 1.11 -20.06
N PRO A 187 7.71 0.95 -21.06
CA PRO A 187 7.06 2.10 -21.70
C PRO A 187 6.13 2.87 -20.75
N TRP A 188 5.60 2.23 -19.70
CA TRP A 188 4.65 2.87 -18.77
C TRP A 188 5.35 3.76 -17.74
N ILE A 189 6.53 3.34 -17.25
CA ILE A 189 7.30 4.15 -16.28
C ILE A 189 8.17 5.24 -16.93
N SER A 190 8.26 5.26 -18.26
CA SER A 190 9.23 6.07 -19.01
C SER A 190 8.81 7.49 -19.34
#